data_AF-A0A436W3L2-F1
#
_entry.id   AF-A0A436W3L2-F1
#
_cell.length_a   1.000
_cell.length_b   1.000
_cell.length_c   1.000
_cell.angle_alpha   90.00
_cell.angle_beta   90.00
_cell.angle_gamma   90.00
#
_symmetry.space_group_name_H-M   'P 1'
#
loop_
_entity.id
_entity.type
_entity.pdbx_description
1 polymer ?
#
loop_
_entity_poly.entity_id
_entity_poly.type
_entity_poly.pdbx_seq_one_letter_code
_entity_poly.pdbx_strand_id
1 'polypeptide(L)'
;VSGRKSGRLLQETYANKIYSKRVGTLVRSAIQITTASGICAVLDMLADGTLPAKGFVRQEDIALDAFLANRFGRAYAQHEMESRLAG
;
A
#
# COMPACT_ATOMS: atom_id res chain seq x y z
N VAL A 1 -10.71 -4.18 12.19
CA VAL A 1 -10.75 -3.28 13.37
C VAL A 1 -12.14 -3.33 13.97
N SER A 2 -12.25 -3.65 15.26
CA SER A 2 -13.50 -3.52 16.01
C SER A 2 -13.53 -2.18 16.74
N GLY A 3 -14.67 -1.49 16.73
CA GLY A 3 -14.85 -0.19 17.36
C GLY A 3 -16.31 0.08 17.71
N ARG A 4 -16.57 1.15 18.46
CA ARG A 4 -17.93 1.63 18.72
C ARG A 4 -18.22 2.85 17.84
N LYS A 5 -19.20 2.74 16.94
CA LYS A 5 -19.74 3.87 16.16
C LYS A 5 -21.18 4.09 16.59
N SER A 6 -21.49 5.27 17.11
CA SER A 6 -22.84 5.62 17.61
C SER A 6 -23.44 4.59 18.59
N GLY A 7 -22.63 4.10 19.54
CA GLY A 7 -23.06 3.14 20.57
C GLY A 7 -23.18 1.68 20.13
N ARG A 8 -22.99 1.37 18.84
CA ARG A 8 -23.00 -0.02 18.33
C ARG A 8 -21.58 -0.52 18.11
N LEU A 9 -21.35 -1.79 18.46
CA LEU A 9 -20.13 -2.50 18.09
C LEU A 9 -20.13 -2.70 16.58
N LEU A 10 -19.08 -2.21 15.92
CA LEU A 10 -18.83 -2.35 14.50
C LEU A 10 -17.51 -3.07 14.33
N GLN A 11 -17.45 -4.07 13.47
CA GLN A 11 -16.21 -4.71 13.05
C GLN A 11 -16.02 -4.48 11.55
N GLU A 12 -14.98 -3.75 11.20
CA GLU A 12 -14.54 -3.57 9.82
C GLU A 12 -13.42 -4.57 9.51
N THR A 13 -13.61 -5.35 8.46
CA THR A 13 -12.58 -6.29 7.97
C THR A 13 -11.99 -5.74 6.68
N TYR A 14 -10.69 -5.48 6.67
CA TYR A 14 -9.96 -5.08 5.47
C TYR A 14 -9.21 -6.29 4.92
N ALA A 15 -9.50 -6.64 3.66
CA ALA A 15 -8.79 -7.67 2.93
C ALA A 15 -8.38 -7.11 1.58
N ASN A 16 -7.08 -7.13 1.29
CA ASN A 16 -6.53 -6.72 0.01
C ASN A 16 -5.80 -7.90 -0.65
N LYS A 17 -5.99 -8.08 -1.96
CA LYS A 17 -5.33 -9.11 -2.75
C LYS A 17 -4.41 -8.47 -3.76
N ILE A 18 -3.12 -8.82 -3.68
CA ILE A 18 -2.12 -8.38 -4.63
C ILE A 18 -1.62 -9.62 -5.35
N TYR A 19 -1.68 -9.59 -6.69
CA TYR A 19 -1.29 -10.71 -7.55
C TYR A 19 0.13 -10.51 -8.07
N SER A 20 0.71 -11.59 -8.61
CA SER A 20 1.91 -11.47 -9.43
C SER A 20 1.64 -10.59 -10.64
N LYS A 21 2.67 -9.89 -11.12
CA LYS A 21 2.56 -9.01 -12.27
C LYS A 21 3.81 -9.11 -13.12
N ARG A 22 3.64 -8.91 -14.43
CA ARG A 22 4.76 -8.73 -15.35
C ARG A 22 5.36 -7.33 -15.14
N VAL A 23 6.65 -7.28 -14.86
CA VAL A 23 7.44 -6.05 -14.72
C VAL A 23 8.57 -6.14 -15.74
N GLY A 24 8.48 -5.35 -16.82
CA GLY A 24 9.34 -5.52 -17.99
C GLY A 24 9.14 -6.90 -18.61
N THR A 25 10.23 -7.65 -18.80
CA THR A 25 10.21 -9.00 -19.38
C THR A 25 9.93 -10.11 -18.37
N LEU A 26 10.04 -9.82 -17.06
CA LEU A 26 9.95 -10.82 -15.99
C LEU A 26 8.60 -10.79 -15.29
N VAL A 27 8.12 -11.96 -14.90
CA VAL A 27 7.01 -12.08 -13.94
C VAL A 27 7.59 -11.98 -12.53
N ARG A 28 7.03 -11.09 -11.71
CA ARG A 28 7.38 -10.95 -10.30
C ARG A 28 6.23 -11.42 -9.43
N SER A 29 6.55 -12.15 -8.37
CA SER A 29 5.54 -12.59 -7.41
C SER A 29 4.95 -11.40 -6.65
N ALA A 30 3.76 -11.59 -6.07
CA ALA A 30 3.14 -10.57 -5.22
C ALA A 30 4.09 -10.13 -4.09
N ILE A 31 4.79 -11.07 -3.45
CA ILE A 31 5.77 -10.78 -2.39
C ILE A 31 6.92 -9.92 -2.90
N GLN A 32 7.47 -10.24 -4.07
CA GLN A 32 8.56 -9.44 -4.66
C GLN A 32 8.10 -8.02 -4.98
N ILE A 33 6.89 -7.89 -5.54
CA ILE A 33 6.30 -6.59 -5.89
C ILE A 33 6.09 -5.76 -4.62
N THR A 34 5.41 -6.30 -3.61
CA THR A 34 5.09 -5.56 -2.38
C THR A 34 6.34 -5.21 -1.61
N THR A 35 7.27 -6.16 -1.43
CA THR A 35 8.54 -5.91 -0.73
C THR A 35 9.33 -4.78 -1.38
N ALA A 36 9.53 -4.83 -2.71
CA ALA A 36 10.22 -3.77 -3.43
C ALA A 36 9.47 -2.44 -3.38
N SER A 37 8.14 -2.48 -3.51
CA SER A 37 7.31 -1.27 -3.49
C SER A 37 7.33 -0.58 -2.12
N GLY A 38 7.32 -1.35 -1.02
CA GLY A 38 7.33 -0.83 0.34
C GLY A 38 8.59 -0.01 0.62
N ILE A 39 9.77 -0.60 0.39
CA ILE A 39 11.03 0.11 0.60
C ILE A 39 11.19 1.29 -0.37
N CYS A 40 10.88 1.11 -1.65
CA CYS A 40 11.02 2.19 -2.63
C CYS A 40 10.09 3.38 -2.31
N ALA A 41 8.86 3.12 -1.86
CA ALA A 41 7.94 4.20 -1.48
C ALA A 41 8.48 5.02 -0.30
N VAL A 42 8.95 4.36 0.76
CA VAL A 42 9.51 5.07 1.93
C VAL A 42 10.76 5.87 1.56
N LEU A 43 11.65 5.30 0.75
CA LEU A 43 12.85 6.02 0.29
C LEU A 43 12.51 7.19 -0.63
N ASP A 44 11.50 7.07 -1.47
CA ASP A 44 11.03 8.14 -2.36
C ASP A 44 10.42 9.29 -1.55
N MET A 45 9.59 8.98 -0.56
CA MET A 45 9.00 9.97 0.37
C MET A 45 10.07 10.63 1.28
N LEU A 46 11.17 9.94 1.56
CA LEU A 46 12.31 10.55 2.24
C LEU A 46 13.07 11.50 1.30
N ALA A 47 13.26 11.09 0.05
CA ALA A 47 13.99 11.88 -0.94
C ALA A 47 13.25 13.15 -1.39
N ASP A 48 11.91 13.11 -1.46
CA ASP A 48 11.07 14.26 -1.83
C ASP A 48 10.74 15.20 -0.64
N GLY A 49 11.13 14.81 0.57
CA GLY A 49 10.94 15.60 1.80
C GLY A 49 9.57 15.41 2.48
N THR A 50 8.74 14.47 2.01
CA THR A 50 7.48 14.11 2.68
C THR A 50 7.72 13.52 4.08
N LEU A 51 8.82 12.77 4.26
CA LEU A 51 9.23 12.23 5.56
C LEU A 51 10.35 13.06 6.21
N PRO A 52 10.44 13.09 7.55
CA PRO A 52 11.53 13.73 8.25
C PRO A 52 12.90 13.18 7.84
N ALA A 53 13.84 14.07 7.47
CA ALA A 53 15.19 13.70 7.05
C ALA A 53 16.12 13.26 8.21
N LYS A 54 15.67 13.35 9.46
CA LYS A 54 16.45 13.04 10.66
C LYS A 54 15.57 12.43 11.75
N GLY A 55 16.21 11.64 12.61
CA GLY A 55 15.53 10.91 13.68
C GLY A 55 15.00 9.56 13.22
N PHE A 56 14.21 8.92 14.08
CA PHE A 56 13.61 7.63 13.81
C PHE A 56 12.16 7.82 13.36
N VAL A 57 11.82 7.33 12.18
CA VAL A 57 10.45 7.33 11.64
C VAL A 57 9.90 5.93 11.77
N ARG A 58 8.81 5.76 12.52
CA ARG A 58 8.13 4.47 12.64
C ARG A 58 7.15 4.30 11.49
N GLN A 59 6.79 3.06 11.17
CA GLN A 59 5.85 2.80 10.09
C GLN A 59 4.47 3.40 10.37
N GLU A 60 4.03 3.43 11.63
CA GLU A 60 2.78 4.06 12.04
C GLU A 60 2.79 5.60 11.96
N ASP A 61 3.97 6.22 11.84
CA ASP A 61 4.11 7.66 11.66
C ASP A 61 3.94 8.07 10.18
N ILE A 62 3.98 7.11 9.25
CA ILE A 62 3.79 7.35 7.82
C ILE A 62 2.29 7.36 7.50
N ALA A 63 1.79 8.49 7.02
CA ALA A 63 0.40 8.63 6.60
C ALA A 63 0.08 7.65 5.46
N LEU A 64 -0.94 6.82 5.67
CA LEU A 64 -1.29 5.73 4.74
C LEU A 64 -1.71 6.26 3.36
N ASP A 65 -2.45 7.36 3.32
CA ASP A 65 -2.89 8.03 2.09
C ASP A 65 -1.69 8.53 1.27
N ALA A 66 -0.72 9.19 1.92
CA ALA A 66 0.51 9.64 1.26
C ALA A 66 1.33 8.46 0.73
N PHE A 67 1.44 7.38 1.51
CA PHE A 67 2.12 6.16 1.08
C PHE A 67 1.42 5.52 -0.14
N LEU A 68 0.10 5.40 -0.13
CA LEU A 68 -0.66 4.80 -1.24
C LEU A 68 -0.64 5.68 -2.51
N ALA A 69 -0.55 7.01 -2.36
CA ALA A 69 -0.41 7.96 -3.46
C ALA A 69 1.00 7.96 -4.10
N ASN A 70 2.01 7.45 -3.37
CA ASN A 70 3.38 7.37 -3.89
C ASN A 70 3.46 6.45 -5.13
N ARG A 71 4.32 6.82 -6.10
CA ARG A 71 4.49 6.09 -7.37
C ARG A 71 4.88 4.62 -7.21
N PHE A 72 5.54 4.24 -6.12
CA PHE A 72 5.82 2.86 -5.76
C PHE A 72 4.74 2.28 -4.86
N GLY A 73 4.28 3.06 -3.87
CA GLY A 73 3.30 2.63 -2.87
C GLY A 73 1.93 2.27 -3.44
N ARG A 74 1.55 2.79 -4.61
CA ARG A 74 0.34 2.41 -5.35
C ARG A 74 0.22 0.90 -5.65
N ALA A 75 1.32 0.12 -5.57
CA ALA A 75 1.24 -1.33 -5.68
C ALA A 75 0.41 -1.98 -4.55
N TYR A 76 0.25 -1.28 -3.43
CA TYR A 76 -0.62 -1.66 -2.31
C TYR A 76 -2.04 -1.11 -2.44
N ALA A 77 -2.26 -0.12 -3.31
CA ALA A 77 -3.59 0.40 -3.55
C ALA A 77 -4.45 -0.69 -4.17
N GLN A 78 -5.72 -0.76 -3.76
CA GLN A 78 -6.67 -1.65 -4.40
C GLN A 78 -6.78 -1.28 -5.87
N HIS A 79 -6.34 -2.18 -6.74
CA HIS A 79 -6.83 -2.18 -8.10
C HIS A 79 -8.23 -2.79 -8.01
N GLU A 80 -9.27 -1.95 -8.06
CA GLU A 80 -10.57 -2.41 -8.56
C GLU A 80 -10.34 -2.89 -10.01
N MET A 81 -9.85 -4.11 -10.20
CA MET A 81 -9.82 -4.75 -11.50
C MET A 81 -11.20 -5.35 -11.72
N GLU A 82 -12.04 -4.65 -12.46
CA GLU A 82 -12.44 -5.05 -13.83
C GLU A 82 -12.49 -6.57 -14.13
N SER A 83 -12.96 -7.39 -13.20
CA SER A 83 -13.27 -8.80 -13.43
C SER A 83 -14.76 -9.04 -13.64
N ARG A 84 -15.48 -8.01 -14.12
CA ARG A 84 -16.88 -8.12 -14.60
C ARG A 84 -17.02 -7.96 -16.12
N LEU A 85 -15.92 -7.90 -16.88
CA LEU A 85 -15.96 -7.72 -18.34
C LEU A 85 -15.22 -8.79 -19.15
N ALA A 86 -14.86 -9.92 -18.55
CA ALA A 86 -14.42 -11.10 -19.28
C ALA A 86 -14.80 -12.37 -18.52
N GLY A 87 -15.98 -12.92 -18.82
CA GLY A 87 -16.50 -14.15 -18.23
C GLY A 87 -18.02 -14.22 -18.33
#